data_AF-A0A1Z9SVP5-F1
#
_entry.id   AF-A0A1Z9SVP5-F1
#
_cell.length_a   1.000
_cell.length_b   1.000
_cell.length_c   1.000
_cell.angle_alpha   90.00
_cell.angle_beta   90.00
_cell.angle_gamma   90.00
#
_symmetry.space_group_name_H-M   'P 1'
#
loop_
_entity.id
_entity.type
_entity.pdbx_description
1 polymer ?
#
loop_
_entity_poly.entity_id
_entity_poly.type
_entity_poly.pdbx_seq_one_letter_code
_entity_poly.pdbx_strand_id
1 'polypeptide(L)'
;MIKIFQSLIKWMPVILFFLLLFIDRDNFAHVIGYIILLLSYTVILVSKILYAKKEWHTDPQTSKISGDKNIQKMSDFLEKMDELGEEE
;
A
#
# COMPACT_ATOMS: atom_id res chain seq x y z
N MET A 1 14.51 -0.38 13.40
CA MET A 1 14.77 0.44 12.19
C MET A 1 13.52 0.59 11.32
N ILE A 2 12.81 -0.49 10.97
CA ILE A 2 11.58 -0.47 10.13
C ILE A 2 10.46 0.46 10.67
N LYS A 3 10.24 0.50 11.99
CA LYS A 3 9.21 1.36 12.62
C LYS A 3 9.43 2.85 12.37
N ILE A 4 10.69 3.30 12.29
CA ILE A 4 11.03 4.73 12.09
C ILE A 4 10.67 5.14 10.66
N PHE A 5 11.07 4.34 9.67
CA PHE A 5 10.71 4.56 8.27
C PHE A 5 9.21 4.53 8.03
N GLN A 6 8.49 3.59 8.66
CA GLN A 6 7.04 3.49 8.55
C GLN A 6 6.33 4.72 9.16
N SER A 7 6.83 5.24 10.28
CA SER A 7 6.34 6.47 10.88
C SER A 7 6.61 7.68 9.97
N LEU A 8 7.81 7.77 9.38
CA LEU A 8 8.18 8.85 8.45
C LEU A 8 7.24 8.88 7.23
N ILE A 9 6.98 7.74 6.60
CA ILE A 9 6.09 7.61 5.43
C ILE A 9 4.64 7.99 5.79
N LYS A 10 4.20 7.68 7.02
CA LYS A 10 2.87 8.01 7.53
C LYS A 10 2.68 9.52 7.73
N TRP A 11 3.72 10.21 8.20
CA TRP A 11 3.68 11.66 8.42
C TRP A 11 4.02 12.49 7.17
N MET A 12 4.58 11.87 6.14
CA MET A 12 4.96 12.55 4.89
C MET A 12 3.85 13.37 4.22
N PRO A 13 2.56 12.97 4.20
CA PRO A 13 1.47 13.79 3.64
C PRO A 13 1.32 15.13 4.36
N VAL A 14 1.47 15.14 5.68
CA VAL A 14 1.37 16.35 6.50
C VAL A 14 2.55 17.27 6.21
N ILE A 15 3.75 16.71 6.11
CA ILE A 15 4.97 17.43 5.76
C ILE A 15 4.84 18.07 4.36
N LEU A 16 4.40 17.28 3.37
CA LEU A 16 4.13 17.74 2.00
C LEU A 16 3.10 18.88 1.99
N PHE A 17 2.03 18.75 2.77
CA PHE A 17 1.01 19.77 2.89
C PHE A 17 1.56 21.09 3.45
N PHE A 18 2.37 21.04 4.51
CA PHE A 18 3.02 22.24 5.04
C PHE A 18 3.99 22.85 4.01
N LEU A 19 4.81 22.04 3.36
CA LEU A 19 5.70 22.50 2.29
C LEU A 19 4.93 23.20 1.16
N LEU A 20 3.75 22.71 0.79
CA LEU A 20 2.89 23.33 -0.21
C LEU A 20 2.39 24.72 0.21
N LEU A 21 2.11 24.93 1.50
CA LEU A 21 1.68 26.25 2.00
C LEU A 21 2.82 27.27 1.98
N PHE A 22 4.04 26.82 2.29
CA PHE A 22 5.22 27.66 2.39
C PHE A 22 6.03 27.75 1.08
N ILE A 23 5.56 27.16 0.00
CA ILE A 23 6.32 27.15 -1.25
C ILE A 23 6.36 28.54 -1.89
N ASP A 24 7.58 28.98 -2.18
CA ASP A 24 7.81 30.12 -3.05
C ASP A 24 7.49 29.73 -4.49
N ARG A 25 6.43 30.32 -5.04
CA ARG A 25 5.92 30.01 -6.39
C ARG A 25 6.65 30.77 -7.49
N ASP A 26 7.32 31.86 -7.15
CA ASP A 26 8.08 32.65 -8.11
C ASP A 26 9.44 31.99 -8.41
N ASN A 27 9.90 31.11 -7.52
CA ASN A 27 11.10 30.31 -7.72
C ASN A 27 10.80 28.96 -8.40
N PHE A 28 11.14 28.88 -9.70
CA PHE A 28 10.97 27.68 -10.50
C PHE A 28 11.64 26.42 -9.89
N ALA A 29 12.81 26.57 -9.26
CA ALA A 29 13.53 25.45 -8.65
C ALA A 29 12.76 24.86 -7.45
N HIS A 30 12.07 25.71 -6.67
CA HIS A 30 11.25 25.26 -5.55
C HIS A 30 10.03 24.49 -6.06
N VAL A 31 9.33 25.06 -7.04
CA VAL A 31 8.12 24.45 -7.63
C VAL A 31 8.44 23.08 -8.23
N ILE A 32 9.48 22.97 -9.06
CA ILE A 32 9.84 21.70 -9.69
C ILE A 32 10.33 20.67 -8.68
N GLY A 33 11.11 21.10 -7.67
CA GLY A 33 11.58 20.23 -6.60
C GLY A 33 10.42 19.63 -5.80
N TYR A 34 9.43 20.45 -5.46
CA TYR A 34 8.23 20.00 -4.77
C TYR A 34 7.42 19.01 -5.60
N ILE A 35 7.24 19.25 -6.90
CA ILE A 35 6.55 18.34 -7.82
C ILE A 35 7.26 16.97 -7.87
N ILE A 36 8.59 16.95 -8.02
CA ILE A 36 9.37 15.71 -8.05
C ILE A 36 9.22 14.93 -6.73
N LEU A 37 9.22 15.64 -5.60
CA LEU A 37 9.06 15.03 -4.28
C LEU A 37 7.68 14.41 -4.11
N LEU A 38 6.63 15.08 -4.62
CA LEU A 38 5.25 14.60 -4.63
C LEU A 38 5.08 13.33 -5.48
N LEU A 39 5.67 13.31 -6.68
CA LEU A 39 5.69 12.14 -7.55
C LEU A 39 6.45 10.99 -6.91
N SER A 40 7.61 11.26 -6.32
CA SER A 40 8.42 10.26 -5.62
C SER A 40 7.64 9.61 -4.47
N TYR A 41 6.93 10.42 -3.67
CA TYR A 41 6.06 9.90 -2.61
C TYR A 41 4.94 9.02 -3.16
N THR A 42 4.32 9.45 -4.25
CA THR A 42 3.25 8.70 -4.91
C THR A 42 3.76 7.33 -5.37
N VAL A 43 4.93 7.26 -6.00
CA VAL A 43 5.57 6.00 -6.40
C VAL A 43 5.76 5.08 -5.20
N ILE A 44 6.27 5.59 -4.06
CA ILE A 44 6.45 4.79 -2.83
C ILE A 44 5.11 4.23 -2.34
N LEU A 45 4.05 5.06 -2.36
CA LEU A 45 2.71 4.64 -1.95
C LEU A 45 2.17 3.52 -2.85
N VAL A 46 2.33 3.69 -4.16
CA VAL A 46 1.95 2.70 -5.19
C VAL A 46 2.75 1.42 -5.03
N SER A 47 4.06 1.49 -4.82
CA SER A 47 4.88 0.30 -4.55
C SER A 47 4.42 -0.45 -3.30
N LYS A 48 4.00 0.27 -2.24
CA LYS A 48 3.52 -0.36 -1.01
C LYS A 48 2.20 -1.11 -1.21
N ILE A 49 1.26 -0.52 -1.96
CA ILE A 49 -0.01 -1.20 -2.29
C ILE A 49 0.21 -2.38 -3.23
N LEU A 50 1.12 -2.27 -4.21
CA LEU A 50 1.48 -3.39 -5.08
C LEU A 50 2.15 -4.53 -4.31
N TYR A 51 3.03 -4.21 -3.35
CA TYR A 51 3.65 -5.21 -2.50
C TYR A 51 2.61 -5.94 -1.64
N ALA A 52 1.69 -5.21 -0.99
CA ALA A 52 0.60 -5.82 -0.25
C ALA A 52 -0.32 -6.68 -1.13
N LYS A 53 -0.61 -6.23 -2.37
CA LYS A 53 -1.36 -7.01 -3.35
C LYS A 53 -0.62 -8.30 -3.74
N LYS A 54 0.69 -8.23 -3.96
CA LYS A 54 1.51 -9.40 -4.28
C LYS A 54 1.52 -10.39 -3.12
N GLU A 55 1.72 -9.90 -1.89
CA GLU A 55 1.71 -10.73 -0.68
C GLU A 55 0.38 -11.46 -0.51
N TRP A 56 -0.75 -10.77 -0.71
CA TRP A 56 -2.09 -11.39 -0.71
C TRP A 56 -2.22 -12.57 -1.69
N HIS A 57 -1.57 -12.49 -2.86
CA HIS A 57 -1.55 -13.56 -3.85
C HIS A 57 -0.56 -14.69 -3.54
N THR A 58 0.37 -14.48 -2.60
CA THR A 58 1.45 -15.42 -2.29
C THR A 58 1.19 -16.18 -0.98
N ASP A 59 0.16 -15.81 -0.22
CA ASP A 59 -0.20 -16.49 1.03
C ASP A 59 -0.60 -17.97 0.75
N PRO A 60 0.07 -18.96 1.37
CA PRO A 60 -0.21 -20.39 1.19
C PRO A 60 -1.66 -20.80 1.52
N GLN A 61 -2.33 -20.08 2.42
CA GLN A 61 -3.72 -20.35 2.76
C GLN A 61 -4.68 -19.81 1.69
N THR A 62 -4.44 -18.60 1.17
CA THR A 62 -5.25 -18.05 0.07
C THR A 62 -4.95 -18.73 -1.26
N SER A 63 -3.73 -19.21 -1.50
CA SER A 63 -3.36 -19.85 -2.76
C SER A 63 -3.93 -21.26 -2.93
N LYS A 64 -4.15 -22.02 -1.85
CA LYS A 64 -4.89 -23.31 -1.88
C LYS A 64 -6.36 -23.12 -2.23
N ILE A 65 -6.97 -22.05 -1.72
CA ILE A 65 -8.39 -21.72 -1.91
C ILE A 65 -8.61 -21.02 -3.26
N SER A 66 -7.69 -20.11 -3.65
CA SER A 66 -7.77 -19.31 -4.88
C SER A 66 -7.46 -20.09 -6.17
N GLY A 67 -6.88 -21.28 -6.07
CA GLY A 67 -6.71 -22.21 -7.19
C GLY A 67 -7.87 -23.20 -7.36
N ASP A 68 -8.83 -23.22 -6.44
CA ASP A 68 -9.95 -24.16 -6.46
C ASP A 68 -11.02 -23.69 -7.45
N LYS A 69 -11.24 -24.51 -8.49
CA LYS A 69 -12.20 -24.24 -9.57
C LYS A 69 -13.65 -24.22 -9.07
N ASN A 70 -13.90 -24.70 -7.86
CA ASN A 70 -15.21 -24.71 -7.21
C ASN A 70 -15.54 -23.38 -6.52
N ILE A 71 -14.58 -22.47 -6.36
CA ILE A 71 -14.81 -21.17 -5.74
C ILE A 71 -15.15 -20.15 -6.82
N GLN A 72 -16.44 -19.85 -6.94
CA GLN A 72 -16.95 -18.87 -7.90
C GLN A 72 -17.14 -17.49 -7.26
N LYS A 73 -17.36 -17.43 -5.94
CA LYS A 73 -17.71 -16.19 -5.24
C LYS A 73 -16.87 -15.99 -3.98
N MET A 74 -16.80 -14.74 -3.55
CA MET A 74 -16.11 -14.34 -2.31
C MET A 74 -16.69 -15.00 -1.06
N SER A 75 -17.99 -15.34 -1.04
CA SER A 75 -18.59 -16.07 0.09
C SER A 75 -18.02 -17.47 0.23
N ASP A 76 -17.91 -18.21 -0.88
CA ASP A 76 -17.39 -19.58 -0.90
C ASP A 76 -15.91 -19.61 -0.48
N PHE A 77 -15.20 -18.52 -0.74
CA PHE A 77 -13.82 -18.33 -0.28
C PHE A 77 -13.73 -18.16 1.23
N LEU A 78 -14.62 -17.35 1.82
CA LEU A 78 -14.68 -17.11 3.27
C LEU A 78 -15.13 -18.34 4.03
N GLU A 79 -16.11 -19.08 3.50
CA GLU A 79 -16.63 -20.32 4.10
C GLU A 79 -15.53 -21.38 4.22
N LYS A 80 -14.72 -21.58 3.17
CA LYS A 80 -13.55 -22.49 3.23
C LYS A 80 -12.44 -22.01 4.16
N MET A 81 -12.30 -20.69 4.36
CA MET A 81 -11.33 -20.16 5.31
C MET A 81 -11.77 -20.40 6.77
N ASP A 82 -13.07 -20.29 7.06
CA ASP A 82 -13.63 -20.63 8.37
C ASP A 82 -13.51 -22.14 8.64
N GLU A 83 -13.84 -23.01 7.67
CA GLU A 83 -13.70 -24.47 7.81
C GLU A 83 -12.26 -24.89 8.13
N LEU A 84 -11.25 -24.28 7.49
CA LEU A 84 -9.83 -24.55 7.77
C LEU A 84 -9.36 -24.03 9.13
N GLY A 85 -10.03 -23.01 9.69
CA GLY A 85 -9.74 -22.46 11.00
C GLY A 85 -10.35 -23.25 12.16
N GLU A 86 -11.39 -24.06 11.90
CA GLU A 86 -12.01 -24.95 12.89
C GLU A 86 -11.32 -26.34 12.98
N GLU A 87 -10.46 -26.69 12.01
CA GLU A 87 -9.70 -27.95 12.00
C GLU A 87 -8.34 -27.89 12.74
N GLU A 88 -7.91 -26.73 13.25
CA GLU A 88 -6.75 -26.55 14.17
C GLU A 88 -7.19 -26.44 15.65
#